data_AF-A0A3A0A673-F1
#
_entry.id   AF-A0A3A0A673-F1
#
_cell.length_a   1.000
_cell.length_b   1.000
_cell.length_c   1.000
_cell.angle_alpha   90.00
_cell.angle_beta   90.00
_cell.angle_gamma   90.00
#
_symmetry.space_group_name_H-M   'P 1'
#
loop_
_entity.id
_entity.type
_entity.pdbx_description
1 polymer ?
#
loop_
_entity_poly.entity_id
_entity_poly.type
_entity_poly.pdbx_seq_one_letter_code
_entity_poly.pdbx_strand_id
1 'polypeptide(L)' 'MIYAIHEHELKPDADAAAYERDVADALTRMKVSGLLHAHHLKGVRGERSGKYAVLWVFANEAALEANFGTPDNR' A
#
# COMPACT_ATOMS: atom_id res chain seq x y z
N MET A 1 -0.89 2.40 -17.40
CA MET A 1 -1.17 1.81 -16.08
C MET A 1 0.13 1.62 -15.35
N ILE A 2 0.20 2.01 -14.08
CA ILE A 2 1.40 1.94 -13.25
C ILE A 2 1.10 1.08 -12.02
N TYR A 3 2.05 0.20 -11.67
CA TYR A 3 2.00 -0.62 -10.46
C TYR A 3 3.05 -0.09 -9.49
N ALA A 4 2.61 0.32 -8.29
CA ALA A 4 3.51 0.75 -7.23
C ALA A 4 3.35 -0.17 -6.01
N ILE A 5 4.46 -0.50 -5.38
CA ILE A 5 4.48 -1.35 -4.18
C ILE A 5 5.00 -0.50 -3.02
N HIS A 6 4.22 -0.42 -1.94
CA HIS A 6 4.66 0.13 -0.68
C HIS A 6 4.82 -1.02 0.31
N GLU A 7 6.04 -1.31 0.72
CA GLU A 7 6.32 -2.36 1.70
C GLU A 7 6.14 -1.83 3.13
N HIS A 8 5.54 -2.65 3.98
CA HIS A 8 5.31 -2.32 5.38
C HIS A 8 5.98 -3.36 6.27
N GLU A 9 6.87 -2.86 7.13
CA GLU A 9 7.45 -3.62 8.23
C GLU A 9 6.85 -3.12 9.54
N LEU A 10 6.24 -4.04 10.27
CA LEU A 10 5.67 -3.73 11.56
C LEU A 10 6.77 -3.65 12.62
N LYS A 11 6.60 -2.75 13.58
CA LYS A 11 7.44 -2.76 14.78
C LYS A 11 7.28 -4.08 15.53
N PRO A 12 8.30 -4.54 16.28
CA PRO A 12 8.24 -5.83 16.99
C PRO A 12 7.07 -5.98 17.96
N ASP A 13 6.57 -4.88 18.49
CA ASP A 13 5.48 -4.78 19.49
C ASP A 13 4.12 -4.44 18.87
N ALA A 14 4.03 -4.31 17.55
CA ALA A 14 2.79 -3.96 16.87
C ALA A 14 1.78 -5.12 16.88
N ASP A 15 0.50 -4.80 17.12
CA ASP A 15 -0.60 -5.74 16.92
C ASP A 15 -0.90 -5.89 15.43
N ALA A 16 -0.46 -7.01 14.85
CA ALA A 16 -0.67 -7.32 13.44
C ALA A 16 -2.16 -7.41 13.06
N ALA A 17 -3.02 -7.90 13.95
CA ALA A 17 -4.45 -8.03 13.66
C ALA A 17 -5.14 -6.65 13.67
N ALA A 18 -4.74 -5.76 14.58
CA ALA A 18 -5.19 -4.37 14.55
C ALA A 18 -4.72 -3.66 13.26
N TYR A 19 -3.44 -3.81 12.93
CA TYR A 19 -2.88 -3.28 11.69
C TYR A 19 -3.64 -3.75 10.44
N GLU A 20 -3.90 -5.06 10.31
CA GLU A 20 -4.63 -5.61 9.16
C GLU A 20 -6.04 -5.01 9.01
N ARG A 21 -6.75 -4.81 10.14
CA ARG A 21 -8.07 -4.18 10.13
C ARG A 21 -7.97 -2.71 9.72
N ASP A 22 -7.07 -1.96 10.33
CA ASP A 22 -6.92 -0.52 10.10
C ASP A 22 -6.55 -0.21 8.64
N VAL A 23 -5.67 -1.02 8.04
CA VAL A 23 -5.30 -0.89 6.63
C VAL A 23 -6.47 -1.23 5.71
N ALA A 24 -7.18 -2.35 5.94
CA ALA A 24 -8.33 -2.73 5.12
C ALA A 24 -9.43 -1.64 5.14
N ASP A 25 -9.67 -1.07 6.31
CA ASP A 25 -10.58 0.04 6.53
C ASP A 25 -10.14 1.30 5.80
N ALA A 26 -8.86 1.66 5.92
CA ALA A 26 -8.28 2.83 5.25
C ALA A 26 -8.38 2.71 3.73
N LEU A 27 -8.00 1.56 3.17
CA LEU A 27 -8.07 1.31 1.72
C LEU A 27 -9.51 1.38 1.19
N THR A 28 -10.49 0.90 1.97
CA THR A 28 -11.92 1.00 1.58
C THR A 28 -12.42 2.44 1.53
N ARG A 29 -11.91 3.30 2.43
CA ARG A 29 -12.28 4.72 2.49
C ARG A 29 -11.48 5.59 1.52
N MET A 30 -10.35 5.10 1.02
CA MET A 30 -9.45 5.85 0.16
C MET A 30 -10.08 6.07 -1.21
N LYS A 31 -10.41 7.32 -1.51
CA LYS A 31 -10.91 7.75 -2.81
C LYS A 31 -10.00 8.84 -3.35
N VAL A 32 -9.14 8.45 -4.28
CA VAL A 32 -8.18 9.35 -4.89
C VAL A 32 -8.23 9.23 -6.40
N SER A 33 -8.09 10.37 -7.07
CA SER A 33 -8.23 10.44 -8.53
C SER A 33 -7.15 9.59 -9.21
N GLY A 34 -7.57 8.81 -10.21
CA GLY A 34 -6.67 8.00 -11.03
C GLY A 34 -6.13 6.71 -10.37
N LEU A 35 -6.48 6.42 -9.11
CA LEU A 35 -6.28 5.10 -8.51
C LEU A 35 -7.38 4.14 -8.98
N LEU A 36 -6.97 3.03 -9.58
CA LEU A 36 -7.85 1.99 -10.08
C LEU A 36 -8.10 0.93 -9.00
N HIS A 37 -7.03 0.46 -8.35
CA HIS A 37 -7.10 -0.55 -7.31
C HIS A 37 -6.02 -0.34 -6.23
N ALA A 38 -6.34 -0.70 -5.00
CA ALA A 38 -5.38 -0.87 -3.93
C ALA A 38 -5.60 -2.22 -3.24
N HIS A 39 -4.55 -3.04 -3.17
CA HIS A 39 -4.60 -4.38 -2.60
C HIS A 39 -3.64 -4.48 -1.43
N HIS A 40 -4.16 -4.80 -0.25
CA HIS A 40 -3.32 -5.16 0.89
C HIS A 40 -2.83 -6.61 0.73
N LEU A 41 -1.53 -6.81 0.86
CA LEU A 41 -0.84 -8.09 0.67
C LEU A 41 -0.14 -8.51 1.95
N LYS A 42 -0.22 -9.81 2.27
CA LYS A 42 0.49 -10.45 3.38
C LYS A 42 1.42 -11.54 2.84
N GLY A 43 2.69 -11.47 3.21
CA GLY A 43 3.64 -12.53 2.93
C GLY A 43 3.36 -13.75 3.79
N VAL A 44 3.10 -14.89 3.15
CA VAL A 44 2.76 -16.15 3.83
C VAL A 44 3.97 -17.07 4.03
N ARG A 45 5.06 -16.87 3.26
CA ARG A 45 6.24 -17.74 3.21
C ARG A 45 7.50 -16.96 2.80
N GLY A 46 8.66 -17.59 2.98
CA GLY A 46 9.97 -17.04 2.58
C GLY A 46 10.43 -15.86 3.45
N GLU A 47 11.35 -15.07 2.93
CA GLU A 47 11.95 -13.91 3.62
C GLU A 47 10.93 -12.82 4.00
N ARG A 48 9.77 -12.83 3.35
CA ARG A 48 8.65 -11.91 3.63
C ARG A 48 7.54 -12.52 4.48
N SER A 49 7.75 -13.70 5.06
CA SER A 49 6.76 -14.32 5.95
C SER A 49 6.40 -13.37 7.10
N GLY A 50 5.11 -13.05 7.24
CA GLY A 50 4.61 -12.10 8.24
C GLY A 50 4.84 -10.62 7.93
N LYS A 51 5.44 -10.28 6.77
CA LYS A 51 5.59 -8.90 6.28
C LYS A 51 4.45 -8.51 5.36
N TYR A 52 4.22 -7.21 5.20
CA TYR A 52 3.10 -6.67 4.45
C TYR A 52 3.55 -5.80 3.28
N ALA A 53 2.64 -5.57 2.35
CA ALA A 53 2.78 -4.54 1.33
C ALA A 53 1.39 -4.09 0.87
N VAL A 54 1.33 -2.91 0.26
CA VAL A 54 0.17 -2.47 -0.51
C VAL A 54 0.58 -2.34 -1.97
N LEU A 55 -0.15 -3.04 -2.84
CA LEU A 55 -0.07 -2.88 -4.28
C LEU A 55 -1.07 -1.82 -4.72
N TRP A 56 -0.57 -0.76 -5.33
CA TRP A 56 -1.34 0.34 -5.88
C TRP A 56 -1.34 0.26 -7.40
N VAL A 57 -2.51 0.39 -8.02
CA VAL A 57 -2.67 0.36 -9.47
C VAL A 57 -3.24 1.69 -9.93
N PHE A 58 -2.45 2.47 -10.66
CA PHE A 58 -2.84 3.78 -11.20
C PHE A 58 -3.06 3.73 -12.71
N ALA A 59 -3.94 4.59 -13.20
CA ALA A 59 -4.20 4.71 -14.63
C ALA A 59 -2.94 5.14 -15.42
N ASN A 60 -2.18 6.10 -14.88
CA ASN A 60 -0.99 6.70 -15.48
C ASN A 60 -0.05 7.28 -14.41
N GLU A 61 1.09 7.82 -14.85
CA GLU A 61 2.12 8.41 -13.99
C GLU A 61 1.64 9.68 -13.28
N ALA A 62 0.90 10.58 -13.97
CA ALA A 62 0.35 11.78 -13.35
C ALA A 62 -0.57 11.47 -12.15
N ALA A 63 -1.33 10.37 -12.21
CA ALA A 63 -2.14 9.89 -11.09
C ALA A 63 -1.27 9.38 -9.92
N LEU A 64 -0.16 8.70 -10.21
CA LEU A 64 0.79 8.27 -9.17
C LEU A 64 1.38 9.50 -8.45
N GLU A 65 1.87 10.47 -9.22
CA GLU A 65 2.52 11.69 -8.69
C GLU A 65 1.55 12.55 -7.88
N ALA A 66 0.28 12.64 -8.31
CA ALA A 66 -0.74 13.34 -7.54
C ALA A 66 -1.01 12.72 -6.15
N ASN A 67 -0.75 11.41 -6.00
CA ASN A 67 -0.99 10.66 -4.77
C ASN A 67 0.23 10.53 -3.86
N PHE A 68 1.43 10.40 -4.44
CA PHE A 68 2.66 10.13 -3.70
C PHE A 68 3.74 11.20 -3.87
N GLY A 69 3.45 12.25 -4.63
CA GLY A 69 4.43 13.28 -4.98
C GLY A 69 5.35 12.85 -6.11
N THR A 70 6.20 13.78 -6.52
CA THR A 70 7.27 13.54 -7.50
C THR A 70 8.50 12.94 -6.81
N PRO A 71 9.41 12.28 -7.56
CA PRO A 71 10.65 11.74 -7.00
C PRO A 71 11.49 12.75 -6.20
N ASP A 72 11.46 14.03 -6.59
CA ASP A 72 12.21 15.11 -5.95
C ASP A 72 11.61 15.60 -4.62
N ASN A 73 10.38 15.19 -4.29
CA ASN A 73 9.62 15.63 -3.13
C ASN A 73 9.41 14.53 -2.08
N ARG A 74 10.21 13.45 -2.11
CA ARG A 74 10.04 12.26 -1.28
C ARG A 74 10.99 12.19 -0.08
#